data_AF-A0A8H7IYR1-F1
#
_entry.id   AF-A0A8H7IYR1-F1
#
_cell.length_a   1.000
_cell.length_b   1.000
_cell.length_c   1.000
_cell.angle_alpha   90.00
_cell.angle_beta   90.00
_cell.angle_gamma   90.00
#
_symmetry.space_group_name_H-M   'P 1'
#
loop_
_entity.id
_entity.type
_entity.pdbx_description
1 polymer ?
#
loop_
_entity_poly.entity_id
_entity_poly.type
_entity_poly.pdbx_seq_one_letter_code
_entity_poly.pdbx_strand_id
1 'polypeptide(L)'
;MSAIGSLVFCTDCGNLLDGSVGKQNVVLTCTVCGANCKDTSSKTVVTVSKPTAFPSALRAKRSEVQTISEDDVNTTSVIAQRCEQCGREEVRYYTQQLRSADEGSTVFYECDCGHKWNTNN
;
A
#
# COMPACT_ATOMS: atom_id res chain seq x y z
N MET A 1 -28.04 6.47 -25.54
CA MET A 1 -27.75 5.53 -24.44
C MET A 1 -27.75 6.34 -23.15
N SER A 2 -28.55 5.98 -22.14
CA SER A 2 -28.77 6.82 -20.94
C SER A 2 -28.39 6.17 -19.61
N ALA A 3 -27.86 4.95 -19.61
CA ALA A 3 -27.60 4.20 -18.37
C ALA A 3 -26.12 3.83 -18.19
N ILE A 4 -25.54 4.27 -17.06
CA ILE A 4 -24.17 3.94 -16.61
C ILE A 4 -24.30 3.10 -15.33
N GLY A 5 -23.95 1.81 -15.40
CA GLY A 5 -24.17 0.89 -14.29
C GLY A 5 -25.66 0.78 -13.94
N SER A 6 -25.99 1.05 -12.67
CA SER A 6 -27.37 1.10 -12.14
C SER A 6 -28.03 2.48 -12.27
N LEU A 7 -27.29 3.51 -12.71
CA LEU A 7 -27.79 4.88 -12.78
C LEU A 7 -28.36 5.18 -14.17
N VAL A 8 -29.48 5.92 -14.21
CA VAL A 8 -30.16 6.33 -15.45
C VAL A 8 -30.25 7.84 -15.51
N PHE A 9 -29.90 8.42 -16.66
CA PHE A 9 -29.91 9.85 -16.91
C PHE A 9 -30.93 10.20 -18.00
N CYS A 10 -31.54 11.39 -17.87
CA CYS A 10 -32.42 11.93 -18.89
C CYS A 10 -31.64 12.18 -20.20
N THR A 11 -32.18 11.74 -21.34
CA THR A 11 -31.58 11.98 -22.66
C THR A 11 -31.54 13.44 -23.05
N ASP A 12 -32.46 14.25 -22.50
CA ASP A 12 -32.74 15.58 -23.01
C ASP A 12 -32.02 16.65 -22.20
N CYS A 13 -32.04 16.55 -20.86
CA CYS A 13 -31.42 17.53 -19.96
C CYS A 13 -30.24 16.98 -19.14
N GLY A 14 -29.95 15.68 -19.22
CA GLY A 14 -28.85 15.05 -18.49
C GLY A 14 -29.07 14.87 -16.98
N ASN A 15 -30.26 15.19 -16.45
CA ASN A 15 -30.58 15.00 -15.03
C ASN A 15 -30.59 13.52 -14.64
N LEU A 16 -30.16 13.21 -13.40
CA LEU A 16 -30.26 11.86 -12.84
C LEU A 16 -31.73 11.55 -12.55
N LEU A 17 -32.20 10.39 -13.00
CA LEU A 17 -33.58 9.93 -12.79
C LEU A 17 -33.64 8.95 -11.61
N ASP A 18 -34.72 9.03 -10.83
CA ASP A 18 -34.98 8.09 -9.74
C ASP A 18 -35.31 6.72 -10.32
N GLY A 19 -34.44 5.73 -10.07
CA GLY A 19 -34.60 4.38 -10.61
C GLY A 19 -35.81 3.65 -10.03
N SER A 20 -36.53 2.90 -10.86
CA SER A 20 -37.64 2.06 -10.42
C SER A 20 -37.11 0.72 -9.92
N VAL A 21 -37.26 0.43 -8.62
CA VAL A 21 -36.83 -0.84 -8.06
C VAL A 21 -37.64 -2.00 -8.69
N GLY A 22 -36.97 -2.80 -9.53
CA GLY A 22 -37.39 -4.16 -9.88
C GLY A 22 -38.55 -4.34 -10.86
N LYS A 23 -38.97 -3.30 -11.60
CA LYS A 23 -40.04 -3.42 -12.62
C LYS A 23 -39.47 -3.28 -14.03
N GLN A 24 -39.69 -4.28 -14.88
CA GLN A 24 -39.33 -4.22 -16.29
C GLN A 24 -40.27 -3.25 -17.03
N ASN A 25 -39.72 -2.45 -17.95
CA ASN A 25 -40.45 -1.49 -18.80
C ASN A 25 -41.13 -0.31 -18.07
N VAL A 26 -40.56 0.19 -16.98
CA VAL A 26 -41.05 1.44 -16.37
C VAL A 26 -40.58 2.64 -17.17
N VAL A 27 -41.47 3.63 -17.30
CA VAL A 27 -41.16 4.95 -17.86
C VAL A 27 -40.91 5.90 -16.70
N LEU A 28 -39.73 6.52 -16.69
CA LEU A 28 -39.31 7.52 -15.73
C LEU A 28 -39.56 8.91 -16.30
N THR A 29 -40.26 9.75 -15.56
CA THR A 29 -40.49 11.15 -15.95
C THR A 29 -39.45 12.04 -15.29
N CYS A 30 -38.75 12.84 -16.09
CA CYS A 30 -37.77 13.78 -15.58
C CYS A 30 -38.45 14.95 -14.86
N THR A 31 -38.04 15.22 -13.62
CA THR A 31 -38.55 16.35 -12.82
C THR A 31 -38.12 17.72 -13.34
N VAL A 32 -37.05 17.79 -14.15
CA VAL A 32 -36.48 19.04 -14.64
C VAL A 32 -37.08 19.46 -15.98
N CYS A 33 -37.16 18.55 -16.95
CA CYS A 33 -37.64 18.86 -18.30
C CYS A 33 -38.97 18.19 -18.68
N GLY A 34 -39.52 17.33 -17.82
CA GLY A 34 -40.77 16.60 -18.08
C GLY A 34 -40.64 15.45 -19.10
N ALA A 35 -39.44 15.19 -19.62
CA ALA A 35 -39.23 14.14 -20.62
C ALA A 35 -39.45 12.74 -20.04
N ASN A 36 -40.05 11.87 -20.86
CA ASN A 36 -40.30 10.47 -20.52
C ASN A 36 -39.14 9.59 -21.02
N CYS A 37 -38.38 9.04 -20.09
CA CYS A 37 -37.22 8.22 -20.35
C CYS A 37 -37.53 6.75 -19.99
N LYS A 38 -37.04 5.80 -20.79
CA LYS A 38 -37.18 4.37 -20.45
C LYS A 38 -36.21 4.00 -19.34
N ASP A 39 -36.69 3.27 -18.34
CA ASP A 39 -35.83 2.70 -17.33
C ASP A 39 -34.93 1.62 -17.94
N THR A 40 -33.62 1.86 -17.92
CA THR A 40 -32.58 0.90 -18.35
C THR A 40 -31.66 0.53 -17.18
N SER A 41 -32.09 0.78 -15.93
CA SER A 41 -31.34 0.51 -14.70
C SER A 41 -31.19 -0.99 -14.38
N SER A 42 -31.92 -1.87 -15.08
CA SER A 42 -31.94 -3.32 -14.87
C SER A 42 -30.66 -4.03 -15.35
N LYS A 43 -29.50 -3.54 -14.92
CA LYS A 43 -28.19 -4.17 -15.16
C LYS A 43 -27.67 -4.73 -13.87
N THR A 44 -27.19 -5.97 -13.90
CA THR A 44 -26.50 -6.59 -12.76
C THR A 44 -25.16 -5.88 -12.56
N VAL A 45 -24.99 -5.21 -11.40
CA VAL A 45 -23.71 -4.60 -11.00
C VAL A 45 -22.91 -5.64 -10.22
N VAL A 46 -21.71 -5.98 -10.72
CA VAL A 46 -20.77 -6.87 -10.03
C VAL A 46 -19.74 -6.02 -9.29
N THR A 47 -19.73 -6.11 -7.96
CA THR A 47 -18.73 -5.45 -7.11
C THR A 47 -17.74 -6.47 -6.58
N VAL A 48 -16.44 -6.18 -6.68
CA VAL A 48 -15.37 -7.00 -6.12
C VAL A 48 -14.64 -6.20 -5.03
N SER A 49 -14.28 -6.86 -3.94
CA SER A 49 -13.50 -6.23 -2.87
C SER A 49 -12.11 -5.83 -3.38
N LYS A 50 -11.58 -4.72 -2.87
CA LYS A 50 -10.21 -4.30 -3.22
C LYS A 50 -9.20 -5.39 -2.81
N PRO A 51 -8.12 -5.61 -3.57
CA PRO A 51 -7.07 -6.56 -3.20
C PRO A 51 -6.45 -6.31 -1.83
N THR A 52 -6.47 -5.07 -1.34
CA THR A 52 -5.92 -4.66 -0.04
C THR A 52 -6.96 -4.58 1.08
N ALA A 53 -8.24 -4.86 0.80
CA ALA A 53 -9.32 -4.74 1.79
C ALA A 53 -9.15 -5.70 2.99
N PHE A 54 -8.41 -6.80 2.81
CA PHE A 54 -8.17 -7.80 3.84
C PHE A 54 -6.68 -8.18 3.87
N PRO A 55 -5.83 -7.40 4.58
CA PRO A 55 -4.43 -7.74 4.77
C PRO A 55 -4.33 -9.00 5.66
N SER A 56 -3.57 -10.00 5.20
CA SER A 56 -3.31 -11.23 5.96
C SER A 56 -1.98 -11.85 5.54
N ALA A 57 -1.37 -12.64 6.42
CA ALA A 57 -0.13 -13.35 6.11
C ALA A 57 -0.29 -14.29 4.89
N LEU A 58 -1.44 -14.95 4.76
CA LEU A 58 -1.75 -15.78 3.59
C LEU A 58 -1.88 -14.97 2.29
N ARG A 59 -2.38 -13.74 2.38
CA ARG A 59 -2.50 -12.85 1.22
C ARG A 59 -1.17 -12.20 0.86
N ALA A 60 -0.33 -11.88 1.84
CA ALA A 60 1.03 -11.42 1.63
C ALA A 60 1.86 -12.46 0.85
N LYS A 61 1.72 -13.76 1.18
CA LYS A 61 2.34 -14.86 0.42
C LYS A 61 1.87 -14.98 -1.04
N ARG A 62 0.75 -14.37 -1.39
CA ARG A 62 0.21 -14.33 -2.77
C ARG A 62 0.56 -13.02 -3.49
N SER A 63 1.24 -12.09 -2.81
CA SER A 63 1.70 -10.85 -3.42
C SER A 63 2.89 -11.14 -4.34
N GLU A 64 2.94 -10.49 -5.50
CA GLU A 64 4.11 -10.55 -6.39
C GLU A 64 5.32 -9.80 -5.81
N VAL A 65 5.08 -8.91 -4.83
CA VAL A 65 6.13 -8.20 -4.11
C VAL A 65 6.72 -9.13 -3.05
N GLN A 66 7.98 -9.52 -3.24
CA GLN A 66 8.75 -10.27 -2.26
C GLN A 66 8.97 -9.39 -1.01
N THR A 67 8.49 -9.85 0.13
CA THR A 67 8.87 -9.28 1.43
C THR A 67 10.31 -9.65 1.69
N ILE A 68 11.19 -8.66 1.64
CA ILE A 68 12.61 -8.82 2.00
C ILE A 68 12.65 -9.23 3.47
N SER A 69 13.35 -10.32 3.77
CA SER A 69 13.54 -10.75 5.16
C SER A 69 14.55 -9.81 5.85
N GLU A 70 14.44 -9.63 7.17
CA GLU A 70 15.41 -8.81 7.92
C GLU A 70 16.85 -9.34 7.74
N ASP A 71 17.00 -10.65 7.50
CA ASP A 71 18.27 -11.31 7.22
C ASP A 71 18.86 -10.96 5.84
N ASP A 72 18.02 -10.62 4.85
CA ASP A 72 18.48 -10.23 3.51
C ASP A 72 19.00 -8.79 3.46
N VAL A 73 18.62 -7.95 4.44
CA VAL A 73 19.08 -6.56 4.53
C VAL A 73 20.37 -6.51 5.34
N ASN A 74 21.46 -6.99 4.75
CA ASN A 74 22.78 -6.85 5.37
C ASN A 74 23.32 -5.42 5.17
N THR A 75 22.88 -4.51 6.04
CA THR A 75 23.35 -3.11 6.07
C THR A 75 24.74 -2.96 6.72
N THR A 76 25.34 -4.06 7.17
CA THR A 76 26.60 -4.08 7.92
C THR A 76 27.74 -4.65 7.10
N SER A 77 28.91 -4.02 7.19
CA SER A 77 30.16 -4.51 6.58
C SER A 77 31.06 -5.14 7.64
N VAL A 78 32.03 -5.98 7.24
CA VAL A 78 33.00 -6.58 8.18
C VAL A 78 34.30 -5.78 8.17
N ILE A 79 34.91 -5.60 9.34
CA ILE A 79 36.21 -4.93 9.50
C ILE A 79 37.10 -5.72 10.46
N ALA A 80 38.42 -5.66 10.23
CA ALA A 80 39.43 -6.22 11.11
C ALA A 80 39.60 -5.31 12.34
N GLN A 81 38.82 -5.56 13.39
CA GLN A 81 38.91 -4.90 14.68
C GLN A 81 38.72 -5.95 15.79
N ARG A 82 39.66 -5.98 16.73
CA ARG A 82 39.65 -6.96 17.81
C ARG A 82 38.54 -6.67 18.83
N CYS A 83 37.68 -7.64 19.08
CA CYS A 83 36.67 -7.55 20.14
C CYS A 83 37.33 -7.72 21.52
N GLU A 84 37.08 -6.78 22.43
CA GLU A 84 37.63 -6.79 23.79
C GLU A 84 37.07 -7.95 24.64
N GLN A 85 35.85 -8.42 24.35
CA GLN A 85 35.17 -9.43 25.16
C GLN A 85 35.54 -10.87 24.78
N CYS A 86 35.65 -11.18 23.48
CA CYS A 86 35.89 -12.56 23.01
C CYS A 86 37.20 -12.74 22.24
N GLY A 87 37.92 -11.66 21.94
CA GLY A 87 39.21 -11.70 21.25
C GLY A 87 39.16 -11.96 19.75
N ARG A 88 37.97 -12.03 19.12
CA ARG A 88 37.83 -12.17 17.66
C ARG A 88 38.39 -10.97 16.93
N GLU A 89 39.05 -11.18 15.81
CA GLU A 89 39.73 -10.13 15.01
C GLU A 89 38.83 -9.44 13.99
N GLU A 90 37.69 -10.03 13.65
CA GLU A 90 36.72 -9.49 12.69
C GLU A 90 35.37 -9.24 13.35
N VAL A 91 34.80 -8.06 13.08
CA VAL A 91 33.53 -7.59 13.64
C VAL A 91 32.71 -6.90 12.56
N ARG A 92 31.38 -6.89 12.71
CA ARG A 92 30.49 -6.13 11.83
C ARG A 92 30.47 -4.67 12.26
N TYR A 93 30.38 -3.76 11.30
CA TYR A 93 30.24 -2.33 11.57
C TYR A 93 29.25 -1.65 10.62
N TYR A 94 28.69 -0.55 11.11
CA TYR A 94 27.94 0.42 10.32
C TYR A 94 28.26 1.82 10.83
N THR A 95 28.06 2.83 9.97
CA THR A 95 28.30 4.23 10.33
C THR A 95 26.99 4.99 10.32
N GLN A 96 26.82 5.89 11.29
CA GLN A 96 25.67 6.78 11.35
C GLN A 96 26.12 8.15 11.85
N GLN A 97 25.60 9.21 11.21
CA GLN A 97 25.85 10.56 11.69
C GLN A 97 24.87 10.89 12.81
N LEU A 98 25.39 11.11 14.01
CA LEU A 98 24.59 11.45 15.19
C LEU A 98 24.61 12.95 15.50
N ARG A 99 25.50 13.71 14.86
CA ARG A 99 25.79 15.12 15.18
C ARG A 99 25.75 16.00 13.94
N SER A 100 26.11 17.27 14.13
CA SER A 100 26.20 18.26 13.06
C SER A 100 27.12 17.80 11.93
N ALA A 101 26.91 18.32 10.73
CA ALA A 101 27.69 17.95 9.53
C ALA A 101 29.20 18.28 9.63
N ASP A 102 29.60 19.11 10.61
CA ASP A 102 30.99 19.50 10.87
C ASP A 102 31.77 18.48 11.72
N GLU A 103 31.09 17.47 12.28
CA GLU A 103 31.71 16.41 13.10
C GLU A 103 31.81 15.09 12.33
N GLY A 104 32.79 14.25 12.70
CA GLY A 104 32.97 12.93 12.09
C GLY A 104 31.79 11.99 12.35
N SER A 105 31.65 10.97 11.49
CA SER A 105 30.61 9.96 11.65
C SER A 105 30.89 9.05 12.85
N THR A 106 29.86 8.67 13.59
CA THR A 106 29.98 7.64 14.63
C THR A 106 29.97 6.25 13.99
N VAL A 107 30.98 5.44 14.33
CA VAL A 107 31.10 4.04 13.90
C VAL A 107 30.52 3.15 14.99
N PHE A 108 29.59 2.28 14.63
CA PHE A 108 29.03 1.25 15.50
C PHE A 108 29.60 -0.10 15.12
N TYR A 109 30.07 -0.85 16.12
CA TYR A 109 30.61 -2.19 15.97
C TYR A 109 29.70 -3.21 16.66
N GLU A 110 29.53 -4.36 16.03
CA GLU A 110 28.77 -5.50 16.52
C GLU A 110 29.59 -6.78 16.32
N CYS A 111 29.97 -7.42 17.42
CA CYS A 111 30.63 -8.71 17.39
C CYS A 111 29.60 -9.85 17.45
N ASP A 112 29.92 -10.98 16.82
CA ASP A 112 29.10 -12.20 16.86
C ASP A 112 28.89 -12.78 18.27
N CYS A 113 29.69 -12.36 19.26
CA CYS A 113 29.48 -12.72 20.66
C CYS A 113 28.35 -11.91 21.34
N GLY A 114 27.75 -10.95 20.62
CA GLY A 114 26.72 -10.03 21.13
C GLY A 114 27.26 -8.73 21.72
N HIS A 115 28.58 -8.53 21.77
CA HIS A 115 29.18 -7.28 22.25
C HIS A 115 29.02 -6.17 21.21
N LYS A 116 28.50 -5.01 21.64
CA LYS A 116 28.29 -3.82 20.81
C LYS A 116 28.96 -2.61 21.45
N TRP A 117 29.67 -1.82 20.65
CA TRP A 117 30.31 -0.58 21.09
C TRP A 117 30.36 0.42 19.94
N ASN A 118 30.65 1.67 20.26
CA ASN A 118 30.77 2.73 19.27
C ASN A 118 32.07 3.52 19.44
N THR A 119 32.55 4.07 18.34
CA THR A 119 33.71 4.97 18.31
C THR A 119 33.29 6.22 17.55
N ASN A 120 33.55 7.39 18.16
CA ASN A 120 33.34 8.66 17.49
C ASN A 120 34.66 9.10 16.85
N ASN A 121 34.60 9.43 15.56
CA ASN A 121 35.75 9.90 14.78
C ASN A 121 35.81 11.42 14.74
#